data_AF-A0A8T4FL89-F1
#
_entry.id   AF-A0A8T4FL89-F1
#
_cell.length_a   1.000
_cell.length_b   1.000
_cell.length_c   1.000
_cell.angle_alpha   90.00
_cell.angle_beta   90.00
_cell.angle_gamma   90.00
#
_symmetry.space_group_name_H-M   'P 1'
#
loop_
_entity.id
_entity.type
_entity.pdbx_description
1 polymer ?
#
loop_
_entity_poly.entity_id
_entity_poly.type
_entity_poly.pdbx_seq_one_letter_code
_entity_poly.pdbx_strand_id
1 'polypeptide(L)'
;MKTLNLVVWYLGYAVSMAMAAYLFIVWGEFDIYVQIPVVIGAIGTIVMIALSDGKDDDLGMPKDTGYPVPFTGLSKMVGYQIFKLGKSGLKTLGICIAALNHGPVVAVLTGLITVPIGLFQLLMAVCIIPFSLAADGIFILTALVARSIDMGQYEANTRRFICPECGNMRSRPTYDADGKLIRGLSPSIKGIFHVEMEHSKVPCFGSKGKRKDVPQYCPDCGASVETREGKPWVVSMAGAPSSGKTGFVMSVCGRASSTSGEGKASSVRLYFSRDDTLLSDYRAGICRPTPESFSSPCIIRIESKRPTQRLIYLCDVSGNFFSPNGSEMDLQPQYAYNDAIVFTVDPTCPSPESRAYDAYIGFLEKYRQFNKLDASKRIAVPLAVVLTRADKTSPFNGVADADLAGKMAEEGYMKLVNSIEKDFSSAAYFSCDVSKENGSASAVIRYLCERSGADSKEYF
;
A
#
# COMPACT_ATOMS: atom_id res chain seq x y z
N MET A 1 13.59 9.09 -62.92
CA MET A 1 14.81 8.91 -62.10
C MET A 1 15.01 10.02 -61.05
N LYS A 2 14.86 11.32 -61.36
CA LYS A 2 15.04 12.41 -60.37
C LYS A 2 14.07 12.38 -59.19
N THR A 3 12.79 12.08 -59.43
CA THR A 3 11.76 11.97 -58.39
C THR A 3 11.98 10.79 -57.44
N LEU A 4 12.47 9.64 -57.95
CA LEU A 4 12.73 8.47 -57.11
C LEU A 4 13.90 8.71 -56.15
N ASN A 5 14.97 9.35 -56.62
CA ASN A 5 16.11 9.71 -55.77
C ASN A 5 15.72 10.77 -54.72
N LEU A 6 14.84 11.71 -55.07
CA LEU A 6 14.32 12.69 -54.13
C LEU A 6 13.48 12.02 -53.02
N VAL A 7 12.59 11.09 -53.40
CA VAL A 7 11.74 10.34 -52.46
C VAL A 7 12.58 9.46 -51.53
N VAL A 8 13.60 8.77 -52.06
CA VAL A 8 14.51 7.94 -51.24
C VAL A 8 15.32 8.81 -50.26
N TRP A 9 15.73 10.02 -50.68
CA TRP A 9 16.45 10.94 -49.80
C TRP A 9 15.55 11.51 -48.68
N TYR A 10 14.31 11.90 -49.00
CA TYR A 10 13.33 12.34 -48.01
C TYR A 10 12.92 11.21 -47.06
N LEU A 11 12.79 9.97 -47.53
CA LEU A 11 12.54 8.81 -46.66
C LEU A 11 13.72 8.53 -45.73
N GLY A 12 14.96 8.56 -46.24
CA GLY A 12 16.15 8.38 -45.41
C GLY A 12 16.29 9.47 -44.33
N TYR A 13 15.96 10.72 -44.67
CA TYR A 13 15.93 11.84 -43.73
C TYR A 13 14.82 11.69 -42.70
N ALA A 14 13.60 11.32 -43.12
CA ALA A 14 12.47 11.10 -42.23
C ALA A 14 12.72 9.95 -41.25
N VAL A 15 13.32 8.84 -41.72
CA VAL A 15 13.71 7.71 -40.87
C VAL A 15 14.81 8.12 -39.88
N SER A 16 15.82 8.87 -40.31
CA SER A 16 16.86 9.38 -39.41
C SER A 16 16.30 10.32 -38.34
N MET A 17 15.38 11.21 -38.71
CA MET A 17 14.70 12.11 -37.78
C MET A 17 13.77 11.36 -36.82
N ALA A 18 13.04 10.35 -37.29
CA ALA A 18 12.20 9.50 -36.45
C ALA A 18 13.03 8.67 -35.46
N MET A 19 14.20 8.17 -35.88
CA MET A 19 15.12 7.42 -35.04
C MET A 19 15.79 8.32 -34.00
N ALA A 20 16.19 9.54 -34.38
CA ALA A 20 16.69 10.54 -33.44
C ALA A 20 15.62 10.97 -32.42
N ALA A 21 14.37 11.16 -32.86
CA ALA A 21 13.25 11.47 -31.98
C ALA A 21 12.92 10.32 -31.03
N TYR A 22 12.94 9.07 -31.51
CA TYR A 22 12.75 7.87 -30.67
C TYR A 22 13.86 7.73 -29.63
N LEU A 23 15.13 7.90 -30.02
CA LEU A 23 16.26 7.87 -29.10
C LEU A 23 16.20 9.01 -28.07
N PHE A 24 15.75 10.20 -28.48
CA PHE A 24 15.52 11.33 -27.58
C PHE A 24 14.42 11.05 -26.55
N ILE A 25 13.30 10.45 -26.98
CA ILE A 25 12.17 10.08 -26.11
C ILE A 25 12.56 8.98 -25.12
N VAL A 26 13.36 8.00 -25.56
CA VAL A 26 13.69 6.81 -24.73
C VAL A 26 14.89 7.06 -23.80
N TRP A 27 15.86 7.91 -24.18
CA TRP A 27 17.14 8.02 -23.44
C TRP A 27 17.44 9.39 -22.81
N GLY A 28 16.58 10.40 -23.00
CA GLY A 28 16.51 11.61 -22.16
C GLY A 28 17.67 12.61 -22.19
N GLU A 29 18.91 12.20 -22.46
CA GLU A 29 20.08 13.06 -22.49
C GLU A 29 21.11 12.56 -23.51
N PHE A 30 21.34 13.29 -24.61
CA PHE A 30 22.59 13.16 -25.37
C PHE A 30 23.00 14.43 -26.12
N ASP A 31 24.31 14.67 -26.05
CA ASP A 31 25.06 15.85 -26.47
C ASP A 31 25.70 15.68 -27.87
N ILE A 32 25.84 16.80 -28.61
CA ILE A 32 26.63 17.13 -29.82
C ILE A 32 26.65 16.16 -31.04
N TYR A 33 26.67 14.84 -30.90
CA TYR A 33 26.91 13.91 -32.04
C TYR A 33 25.70 13.76 -32.99
N VAL A 34 24.48 14.07 -32.54
CA VAL A 34 23.26 14.08 -33.40
C VAL A 34 23.07 15.43 -34.10
N GLN A 35 23.70 16.51 -33.61
CA GLN A 35 23.60 17.82 -34.26
C GLN A 35 24.32 17.85 -35.61
N ILE A 36 25.39 17.07 -35.77
CA ILE A 36 26.19 17.07 -37.01
C ILE A 36 25.38 16.54 -38.22
N PRO A 37 24.69 15.38 -38.16
CA PRO A 37 23.85 14.92 -39.27
C PRO A 37 22.66 15.84 -39.57
N VAL A 38 22.03 16.43 -38.56
CA VAL A 38 20.88 17.33 -38.72
C VAL A 38 21.30 18.65 -39.38
N VAL A 39 22.45 19.21 -38.97
CA VAL A 39 23.03 20.43 -39.57
C VAL A 39 23.50 20.16 -41.01
N ILE A 40 24.13 19.01 -41.28
CA ILE A 40 24.52 18.61 -42.65
C ILE A 40 23.27 18.40 -43.53
N GLY A 41 22.20 17.80 -42.99
CA GLY A 41 20.93 17.65 -43.67
C GLY A 41 20.27 18.98 -44.00
N ALA A 42 20.21 19.90 -43.04
CA ALA A 42 19.64 21.24 -43.21
C ALA A 42 20.43 22.08 -44.24
N ILE A 43 21.77 22.02 -44.21
CA ILE A 43 22.62 22.67 -45.22
C ILE A 43 22.37 22.08 -46.60
N GLY A 44 22.25 20.75 -46.71
CA GLY A 44 21.90 20.07 -47.96
C GLY A 44 20.54 20.49 -48.52
N THR A 45 19.52 20.63 -47.67
CA THR A 45 18.18 21.10 -48.08
C THR A 45 18.19 22.56 -48.52
N ILE A 46 18.90 23.45 -47.81
CA ILE A 46 19.03 24.86 -48.19
C ILE A 46 19.72 25.01 -49.54
N VAL A 47 20.77 24.23 -49.80
CA VAL A 47 21.48 24.23 -51.09
C VAL A 47 20.56 23.71 -52.21
N MET A 48 19.75 22.69 -51.96
CA MET A 48 18.83 22.14 -52.96
C MET A 48 17.64 23.06 -53.26
N ILE A 49 17.10 23.76 -52.27
CA ILE A 49 16.06 24.79 -52.47
C ILE A 49 16.61 25.94 -53.31
N ALA A 50 17.83 26.42 -52.99
CA ALA A 50 18.50 27.45 -53.78
C ALA A 50 18.80 27.04 -55.24
N LEU A 51 18.96 25.73 -55.50
CA LEU A 51 19.14 25.18 -56.85
C LEU A 51 17.81 24.94 -57.58
N SER A 52 16.69 24.80 -56.87
CA SER A 52 15.36 24.62 -57.43
C SER A 52 14.77 25.95 -57.93
N ASP A 53 15.05 27.07 -57.26
CA ASP A 53 14.57 28.41 -57.65
C ASP A 53 15.31 28.98 -58.88
N GLY A 54 16.31 28.28 -59.43
CA GLY A 54 17.09 28.71 -60.59
C GLY A 54 16.51 28.35 -61.96
N LYS A 55 15.30 27.77 -62.02
CA LYS A 55 14.60 27.46 -63.27
C LYS A 55 13.10 27.69 -63.08
N ASP A 56 12.65 28.86 -63.50
CA ASP A 56 11.36 29.08 -64.16
C ASP A 56 11.35 30.51 -64.72
N ASP A 57 11.76 30.66 -65.98
CA ASP A 57 11.18 31.68 -66.86
C ASP A 57 10.26 30.92 -67.83
N ASP A 58 9.07 31.50 -68.04
CA ASP A 58 7.99 31.11 -68.97
C ASP A 58 6.91 30.12 -68.50
N LEU A 59 6.11 30.53 -67.51
CA LEU A 59 4.66 30.26 -67.50
C LEU A 59 3.91 31.53 -67.09
N GLY A 60 3.16 32.10 -68.04
CA GLY A 60 2.44 33.36 -67.87
C GLY A 60 1.18 33.29 -67.00
N MET A 61 0.81 34.48 -66.49
CA MET A 61 -0.41 34.89 -65.75
C MET A 61 -0.32 34.86 -64.21
N PRO A 62 -1.14 35.68 -63.50
CA PRO A 62 -1.19 37.13 -63.50
C PRO A 62 -0.81 37.71 -62.12
N LYS A 63 -0.33 38.95 -62.11
CA LYS A 63 -0.15 39.76 -60.90
C LYS A 63 -1.54 40.11 -60.36
N ASP A 64 -1.85 39.69 -59.12
CA ASP A 64 -2.55 40.47 -58.09
C ASP A 64 -3.18 39.56 -57.03
N THR A 65 -2.46 39.33 -55.93
CA THR A 65 -3.06 39.17 -54.60
C THR A 65 -2.05 39.65 -53.55
N GLY A 66 -2.32 40.83 -52.97
CA GLY A 66 -1.50 41.43 -51.93
C GLY A 66 -1.66 40.73 -50.59
N TYR A 67 -0.58 40.10 -50.12
CA TYR A 67 -0.28 39.90 -48.70
C TYR A 67 1.25 40.00 -48.50
N PRO A 68 1.75 40.70 -47.47
CA PRO A 68 3.17 40.90 -47.29
C PRO A 68 3.82 39.66 -46.65
N VAL A 69 4.70 38.98 -47.38
CA VAL A 69 5.56 37.92 -46.84
C VAL A 69 6.87 38.57 -46.32
N PRO A 70 7.28 38.34 -45.06
CA PRO A 70 8.48 38.95 -44.51
C PRO A 70 9.73 38.17 -44.94
N PHE A 71 10.15 38.29 -46.19
CA PHE A 71 11.38 37.64 -46.68
C PHE A 71 12.24 38.52 -47.61
N THR A 72 12.02 39.83 -47.61
CA THR A 72 12.74 40.76 -48.51
C THR A 72 14.12 41.20 -47.99
N GLY A 73 14.53 40.76 -46.80
CA GLY A 73 15.86 41.05 -46.24
C GLY A 73 16.96 40.08 -46.71
N LEU A 74 16.65 38.77 -46.72
CA LEU A 74 17.65 37.74 -47.01
C LEU A 74 18.01 37.68 -48.50
N SER A 75 17.03 37.85 -49.41
CA SER A 75 17.27 37.84 -50.86
C SER A 75 18.09 39.05 -51.33
N LYS A 76 17.90 40.22 -50.70
CA LYS A 76 18.71 41.43 -50.97
C LYS A 76 20.12 41.32 -50.37
N MET A 77 20.29 40.69 -49.21
CA MET A 77 21.62 40.41 -48.63
C MET A 77 22.42 39.41 -49.46
N VAL A 78 21.76 38.37 -49.99
CA VAL A 78 22.39 37.37 -50.85
C VAL A 78 22.75 37.97 -52.21
N GLY A 79 21.86 38.77 -52.81
CA GLY A 79 22.14 39.47 -54.07
C GLY A 79 23.30 40.47 -53.98
N TYR A 80 23.44 41.19 -52.85
CA TYR A 80 24.53 42.15 -52.65
C TYR A 80 25.88 41.49 -52.35
N GLN A 81 25.89 40.35 -51.64
CA GLN A 81 27.13 39.58 -51.41
C GLN A 81 27.64 38.91 -52.69
N ILE A 82 26.75 38.50 -53.59
CA ILE A 82 27.12 37.93 -54.89
C ILE A 82 27.71 39.00 -55.82
N PHE A 83 27.23 40.25 -55.77
CA PHE A 83 27.75 41.34 -56.60
C PHE A 83 29.10 41.92 -56.12
N LYS A 84 29.41 41.80 -54.82
CA LYS A 84 30.68 42.30 -54.23
C LYS A 84 31.85 41.32 -54.38
N LEU A 85 31.59 40.09 -54.82
CA LEU A 85 32.61 39.13 -55.21
C LEU A 85 32.97 39.37 -56.69
N GLY A 86 33.94 40.27 -56.92
CA GLY A 86 34.68 40.35 -58.19
C GLY A 86 35.33 39.00 -58.57
N LYS A 87 36.25 38.93 -59.55
CA LYS A 87 36.91 37.71 -60.11
C LYS A 87 36.94 36.38 -59.30
N SER A 88 36.97 36.38 -57.96
CA SER A 88 36.63 35.26 -57.06
C SER A 88 35.20 34.69 -57.20
N GLY A 89 34.16 35.48 -57.43
CA GLY A 89 32.77 35.01 -57.64
C GLY A 89 32.59 34.16 -58.89
N LEU A 90 33.31 34.48 -59.98
CA LEU A 90 33.38 33.66 -61.19
C LEU A 90 34.11 32.31 -60.96
N LYS A 91 35.07 32.26 -60.02
CA LYS A 91 35.71 31.00 -59.61
C LYS A 91 34.75 30.14 -58.78
N THR A 92 33.97 30.74 -57.89
CA THR A 92 32.93 30.03 -57.12
C THR A 92 31.80 29.53 -58.03
N LEU A 93 31.36 30.34 -59.01
CA LEU A 93 30.39 29.93 -60.02
C LEU A 93 30.93 28.83 -60.94
N GLY A 94 32.22 28.88 -61.30
CA GLY A 94 32.89 27.82 -62.05
C GLY A 94 33.02 26.50 -61.28
N ILE A 95 33.22 26.55 -59.96
CA ILE A 95 33.20 25.38 -59.07
C ILE A 95 31.77 24.81 -58.97
N CYS A 96 30.74 25.66 -58.89
CA CYS A 96 29.34 25.23 -58.92
C CYS A 96 28.93 24.61 -60.28
N ILE A 97 29.40 25.15 -61.40
CA ILE A 97 29.16 24.61 -62.75
C ILE A 97 29.93 23.29 -62.98
N ALA A 98 31.15 23.17 -62.44
CA ALA A 98 31.90 21.91 -62.44
C ALA A 98 31.20 20.84 -61.56
N ALA A 99 30.65 21.23 -60.41
CA ALA A 99 29.82 20.36 -59.57
C ALA A 99 28.49 19.97 -60.24
N LEU A 100 27.92 20.84 -61.08
CA LEU A 100 26.73 20.55 -61.92
C LEU A 100 27.04 19.55 -63.05
N ASN A 101 28.21 19.64 -63.68
CA ASN A 101 28.64 18.69 -64.73
C ASN A 101 29.03 17.32 -64.17
N HIS A 102 29.46 17.23 -62.90
CA HIS A 102 29.63 15.97 -62.17
C HIS A 102 28.41 15.56 -61.34
N GLY A 103 27.30 16.31 -61.43
CA GLY A 103 26.06 16.05 -60.69
C GLY A 103 25.54 14.61 -60.79
N PRO A 104 25.59 13.95 -61.98
CA PRO A 104 25.23 12.53 -62.09
C PRO A 104 26.19 11.62 -61.32
N VAL A 105 27.50 11.89 -61.37
CA VAL A 105 28.54 11.09 -60.71
C VAL A 105 28.47 11.25 -59.20
N VAL A 106 28.31 12.48 -58.70
CA VAL A 106 28.14 12.77 -57.27
C VAL A 106 26.85 12.15 -56.73
N ALA A 107 25.74 12.23 -57.47
CA ALA A 107 24.49 11.58 -57.08
C ALA A 107 24.62 10.05 -57.03
N VAL A 108 25.32 9.44 -57.98
CA VAL A 108 25.59 7.98 -58.00
C VAL A 108 26.48 7.56 -56.83
N LEU A 109 27.58 8.29 -56.57
CA LEU A 109 28.47 8.01 -55.43
C LEU A 109 27.77 8.22 -54.09
N THR A 110 26.93 9.26 -53.98
CA THR A 110 26.13 9.50 -52.77
C THR A 110 25.14 8.35 -52.56
N GLY A 111 24.41 7.93 -53.60
CA GLY A 111 23.50 6.79 -53.53
C GLY A 111 24.20 5.48 -53.15
N LEU A 112 25.38 5.22 -53.70
CA LEU A 112 26.19 4.04 -53.37
C LEU A 112 26.63 3.99 -51.89
N ILE A 113 26.75 5.15 -51.23
CA ILE A 113 27.11 5.23 -49.81
C ILE A 113 25.85 5.26 -48.93
N THR A 114 24.83 6.04 -49.28
CA THR A 114 23.64 6.22 -48.46
C THR A 114 22.71 5.01 -48.46
N VAL A 115 22.63 4.27 -49.57
CA VAL A 115 21.75 3.09 -49.66
C VAL A 115 22.21 1.96 -48.72
N PRO A 116 23.49 1.55 -48.68
CA PRO A 116 23.96 0.58 -47.70
C PRO A 116 23.80 1.04 -46.25
N ILE A 117 24.03 2.32 -45.96
CA ILE A 117 23.82 2.88 -44.62
C ILE A 117 22.35 2.82 -44.22
N GLY A 118 21.44 3.22 -45.11
CA GLY A 118 19.99 3.15 -44.86
C GLY A 118 19.49 1.72 -44.68
N LEU A 119 19.99 0.78 -45.49
CA LEU A 119 19.67 -0.64 -45.34
C LEU A 119 20.20 -1.20 -44.00
N PHE A 120 21.43 -0.83 -43.61
CA PHE A 120 22.00 -1.21 -42.32
C PHE A 120 21.18 -0.65 -41.14
N GLN A 121 20.77 0.62 -41.20
CA GLN A 121 19.90 1.24 -40.19
C GLN A 121 18.56 0.52 -40.09
N LEU A 122 17.94 0.18 -41.23
CA LEU A 122 16.68 -0.57 -41.26
C LEU A 122 16.85 -1.95 -40.60
N LEU A 123 17.92 -2.68 -40.94
CA LEU A 123 18.21 -3.99 -40.34
C LEU A 123 18.43 -3.88 -38.82
N MET A 124 19.16 -2.85 -38.36
CA MET A 124 19.36 -2.60 -36.93
C MET A 124 18.04 -2.28 -36.22
N ALA A 125 17.17 -1.46 -36.83
CA ALA A 125 15.85 -1.15 -36.26
C ALA A 125 14.97 -2.40 -36.15
N VAL A 126 14.97 -3.26 -37.18
CA VAL A 126 14.24 -4.53 -37.19
C VAL A 126 14.74 -5.48 -36.08
N CYS A 127 16.00 -5.40 -35.68
CA CYS A 127 16.54 -6.18 -34.56
C CYS A 127 16.29 -5.54 -33.18
N ILE A 128 16.47 -4.22 -33.06
CA ILE A 128 16.40 -3.49 -31.78
C ILE A 128 14.96 -3.36 -31.29
N ILE A 129 14.01 -3.04 -32.18
CA ILE A 129 12.61 -2.80 -31.78
C ILE A 129 12.02 -4.05 -31.12
N PRO A 130 12.06 -5.26 -31.71
CA PRO A 130 11.54 -6.46 -31.05
C PRO A 130 12.26 -6.78 -29.74
N PHE A 131 13.57 -6.55 -29.66
CA PHE A 131 14.33 -6.77 -28.43
C PHE A 131 13.89 -5.83 -27.31
N SER A 132 13.69 -4.54 -27.61
CA SER A 132 13.18 -3.55 -26.65
C SER A 132 11.77 -3.90 -26.16
N LEU A 133 10.86 -4.26 -27.08
CA LEU A 133 9.50 -4.68 -26.73
C LEU A 133 9.49 -5.96 -25.89
N ALA A 134 10.39 -6.91 -26.18
CA ALA A 134 10.53 -8.12 -25.39
C ALA A 134 11.06 -7.80 -23.98
N ALA A 135 12.06 -6.93 -23.85
CA ALA A 135 12.60 -6.51 -22.56
C ALA A 135 11.54 -5.80 -21.70
N ASP A 136 10.79 -4.85 -22.28
CA ASP A 136 9.69 -4.16 -21.61
C ASP A 136 8.59 -5.13 -21.18
N GLY A 137 8.23 -6.08 -22.06
CA GLY A 137 7.27 -7.13 -21.76
C GLY A 137 7.69 -8.01 -20.58
N ILE A 138 8.97 -8.43 -20.54
CA ILE A 138 9.55 -9.19 -19.43
C ILE A 138 9.51 -8.35 -18.15
N PHE A 139 9.84 -7.07 -18.22
CA PHE A 139 9.83 -6.19 -17.05
C PHE A 139 8.42 -6.01 -16.48
N ILE A 140 7.43 -5.74 -17.33
CA ILE A 140 6.02 -5.63 -16.92
C ILE A 140 5.54 -6.94 -16.30
N LEU A 141 5.83 -8.08 -16.93
CA LEU A 141 5.45 -9.39 -16.40
C LEU A 141 6.08 -9.63 -15.01
N THR A 142 7.36 -9.31 -14.85
CA THR A 142 8.06 -9.45 -13.57
C THR A 142 7.44 -8.57 -12.49
N ALA A 143 7.07 -7.33 -12.81
CA ALA A 143 6.40 -6.42 -11.88
C ALA A 143 5.01 -6.95 -11.45
N LEU A 144 4.24 -7.52 -12.38
CA LEU A 144 2.95 -8.14 -12.08
C LEU A 144 3.09 -9.37 -11.17
N VAL A 145 4.05 -10.25 -11.48
CA VAL A 145 4.35 -11.43 -10.65
C VAL A 145 4.78 -11.01 -9.25
N ALA A 146 5.69 -10.03 -9.14
CA ALA A 146 6.15 -9.51 -7.86
C ALA A 146 5.00 -8.91 -7.03
N ARG A 147 4.09 -8.17 -7.67
CA ARG A 147 2.89 -7.63 -7.00
C ARG A 147 1.99 -8.74 -6.47
N SER A 148 1.75 -9.78 -7.25
CA SER A 148 0.94 -10.93 -6.83
C SER A 148 1.58 -11.67 -5.65
N ILE A 149 2.91 -11.87 -5.68
CA ILE A 149 3.65 -12.47 -4.56
C ILE A 149 3.56 -11.58 -3.31
N ASP A 150 3.79 -10.28 -3.44
CA ASP A 150 3.68 -9.34 -2.31
C ASP A 150 2.28 -9.30 -1.71
N MET A 151 1.23 -9.32 -2.54
CA MET A 151 -0.15 -9.39 -2.05
C MET A 151 -0.42 -10.70 -1.30
N GLY A 152 0.00 -11.84 -1.84
CA GLY A 152 -0.14 -13.13 -1.16
C GLY A 152 0.63 -13.19 0.16
N GLN A 153 1.86 -12.66 0.19
CA GLN A 153 2.65 -12.56 1.42
C GLN A 153 2.02 -11.63 2.45
N TYR A 154 1.51 -10.47 2.02
CA TYR A 154 0.85 -9.52 2.89
C TYR A 154 -0.44 -10.12 3.48
N GLU A 155 -1.23 -10.83 2.67
CA GLU A 155 -2.45 -11.51 3.14
C GLU A 155 -2.11 -12.60 4.17
N ALA A 156 -1.06 -13.38 3.92
CA ALA A 156 -0.63 -14.44 4.84
C ALA A 156 -0.06 -13.89 6.16
N ASN A 157 0.73 -12.81 6.09
CA ASN A 157 1.49 -12.28 7.22
C ASN A 157 0.76 -11.20 8.01
N THR A 158 -0.07 -10.39 7.37
CA THR A 158 -0.74 -9.23 7.97
C THR A 158 -2.25 -9.39 7.93
N ARG A 159 -2.80 -9.94 6.83
CA ARG A 159 -4.24 -10.13 6.56
C ARG A 159 -5.05 -8.83 6.45
N ARG A 160 -4.95 -7.96 7.46
CA ARG A 160 -5.69 -6.70 7.54
C ARG A 160 -4.92 -5.69 8.37
N PHE A 161 -5.11 -4.42 8.04
CA PHE A 161 -4.69 -3.28 8.84
C PHE A 161 -5.85 -2.82 9.72
N ILE A 162 -5.60 -2.58 11.00
CA ILE A 162 -6.56 -2.06 11.95
C ILE A 162 -5.96 -0.80 12.56
N CYS A 163 -6.69 0.30 12.50
CA CYS A 163 -6.25 1.52 13.14
C CYS A 163 -6.52 1.48 14.66
N PRO A 164 -5.50 1.66 15.53
CA PRO A 164 -5.70 1.81 16.97
C PRO A 164 -6.67 2.94 17.33
N GLU A 165 -6.61 4.01 16.55
CA GLU A 165 -7.13 5.32 16.93
C GLU A 165 -8.60 5.51 16.57
N CYS A 166 -9.04 4.96 15.43
CA CYS A 166 -10.43 5.01 14.99
C CYS A 166 -11.12 3.64 14.90
N GLY A 167 -10.39 2.54 15.13
CA GLY A 167 -10.94 1.18 15.03
C GLY A 167 -11.31 0.74 13.61
N ASN A 168 -11.05 1.55 12.57
CA ASN A 168 -11.37 1.15 11.20
C ASN A 168 -10.42 0.07 10.67
N MET A 169 -11.02 -0.90 9.98
CA MET A 169 -10.30 -1.94 9.25
C MET A 169 -10.12 -1.55 7.78
N ARG A 170 -8.89 -1.72 7.28
CA ARG A 170 -8.51 -1.53 5.88
C ARG A 170 -7.58 -2.64 5.42
N SER A 171 -7.41 -2.79 4.11
CA SER A 171 -6.47 -3.77 3.57
C SER A 171 -5.02 -3.36 3.88
N ARG A 172 -4.65 -2.10 3.64
CA ARG A 172 -3.30 -1.58 3.86
C ARG A 172 -3.32 -0.17 4.48
N PRO A 173 -2.28 0.20 5.25
CA PRO A 173 -2.10 1.58 5.67
C PRO A 173 -1.67 2.49 4.51
N THR A 174 -1.64 3.78 4.80
CA THR A 174 -0.94 4.77 3.99
C THR A 174 0.51 4.86 4.46
N TYR A 175 1.45 4.97 3.55
CA TYR A 175 2.88 5.05 3.87
C TYR A 175 3.37 6.46 3.59
N ASP A 176 4.21 6.98 4.47
CA ASP A 176 4.89 8.25 4.25
C ASP A 176 6.22 8.00 3.55
N ALA A 177 6.26 8.46 2.31
CA ALA A 177 7.41 8.43 1.44
C ALA A 177 7.96 9.86 1.34
N ASP A 178 8.78 10.24 2.32
CA ASP A 178 9.52 11.52 2.31
C ASP A 178 8.59 12.75 2.26
N GLY A 179 7.59 12.78 3.14
CA GLY A 179 6.58 13.83 3.22
C GLY A 179 5.39 13.63 2.28
N LYS A 180 5.43 12.61 1.40
CA LYS A 180 4.33 12.27 0.50
C LYS A 180 3.63 11.00 0.96
N LEU A 181 2.34 11.13 1.23
CA LEU A 181 1.48 10.01 1.60
C LEU A 181 1.09 9.15 0.39
N ILE A 182 1.51 7.89 0.37
CA ILE A 182 1.20 6.90 -0.65
C ILE A 182 0.26 5.84 -0.08
N ARG A 183 -0.93 5.73 -0.66
CA ARG A 183 -1.89 4.67 -0.31
C ARG A 183 -1.49 3.35 -0.95
N GLY A 184 -1.49 2.27 -0.17
CA GLY A 184 -1.35 0.91 -0.72
C GLY A 184 -0.02 0.65 -1.43
N LEU A 185 1.08 1.12 -0.84
CA LEU A 185 2.43 0.93 -1.39
C LEU A 185 2.69 -0.54 -1.72
N SER A 186 2.96 -0.82 -2.99
CA SER A 186 3.10 -2.16 -3.56
C SER A 186 4.04 -2.15 -4.78
N PRO A 187 4.60 -3.30 -5.16
CA PRO A 187 5.40 -3.44 -6.37
C PRO A 187 4.61 -3.01 -7.61
N SER A 188 5.25 -2.27 -8.52
CA SER A 188 4.64 -1.79 -9.75
C SER A 188 5.67 -1.57 -10.85
N ILE A 189 5.24 -1.08 -12.02
CA ILE A 189 6.12 -0.69 -13.13
C ILE A 189 7.09 0.43 -12.70
N LYS A 190 6.71 1.25 -11.70
CA LYS A 190 7.59 2.27 -11.11
C LYS A 190 8.70 1.69 -10.22
N GLY A 191 8.66 0.39 -9.96
CA GLY A 191 9.68 -0.31 -9.21
C GLY A 191 9.16 -1.55 -8.47
N ILE A 192 9.98 -2.59 -8.49
CA ILE A 192 9.66 -3.92 -7.94
C ILE A 192 9.95 -3.97 -6.43
N PHE A 193 11.11 -3.48 -6.01
CA PHE A 193 11.54 -3.50 -4.60
C PHE A 193 11.44 -2.14 -3.93
N HIS A 194 11.69 -1.07 -4.69
CA HIS A 194 11.62 0.31 -4.25
C HIS A 194 10.88 1.12 -5.30
N VAL A 195 10.08 2.07 -4.86
CA VAL A 195 9.54 3.13 -5.73
C VAL A 195 10.49 4.32 -5.63
N GLU A 196 10.97 4.78 -6.78
CA GLU A 196 11.76 6.01 -6.85
C GLU A 196 10.87 7.22 -6.65
N MET A 197 11.31 8.09 -5.75
CA MET A 197 10.73 9.39 -5.45
C MET A 197 11.78 10.46 -5.79
N GLU A 198 11.38 11.73 -5.79
CA GLU A 198 12.23 12.85 -6.21
C GLU A 198 13.57 12.94 -5.45
N HIS A 199 13.57 12.58 -4.16
CA HIS A 199 14.76 12.67 -3.30
C HIS A 199 15.12 11.36 -2.58
N SER A 200 14.35 10.29 -2.77
CA SER A 200 14.51 9.06 -1.99
C SER A 200 13.98 7.81 -2.70
N LYS A 201 14.41 6.64 -2.23
CA LYS A 201 13.91 5.34 -2.69
C LYS A 201 13.14 4.68 -1.55
N VAL A 202 11.83 4.50 -1.74
CA VAL A 202 10.96 3.98 -0.68
C VAL A 202 10.64 2.53 -0.95
N PRO A 203 10.89 1.62 0.01
CA PRO A 203 10.69 0.21 -0.22
C PRO A 203 9.21 -0.15 -0.34
N CYS A 204 8.86 -0.87 -1.39
CA CYS A 204 7.48 -1.23 -1.70
C CYS A 204 7.15 -2.72 -1.54
N PHE A 205 8.14 -3.56 -1.25
CA PHE A 205 8.01 -5.01 -1.08
C PHE A 205 8.14 -5.43 0.40
N GLY A 206 7.21 -6.25 0.91
CA GLY A 206 7.13 -6.59 2.34
C GLY A 206 8.33 -7.35 2.93
N SER A 207 8.67 -8.52 2.38
CA SER A 207 9.64 -9.45 3.01
C SER A 207 11.12 -9.12 2.80
N LYS A 208 11.46 -8.49 1.67
CA LYS A 208 12.86 -8.09 1.32
C LYS A 208 13.09 -6.58 1.28
N GLY A 209 12.03 -5.78 1.12
CA GLY A 209 12.14 -4.34 0.95
C GLY A 209 12.24 -3.56 2.26
N LYS A 210 11.82 -4.12 3.41
CA LYS A 210 11.64 -3.35 4.67
C LYS A 210 10.50 -2.32 4.60
N ARG A 211 9.48 -2.52 3.76
CA ARG A 211 8.28 -1.67 3.71
C ARG A 211 7.65 -1.45 5.10
N LYS A 212 7.70 -2.48 5.95
CA LYS A 212 7.26 -2.44 7.35
C LYS A 212 7.93 -1.35 8.22
N ASP A 213 9.11 -0.88 7.85
CA ASP A 213 9.87 0.14 8.58
C ASP A 213 9.57 1.57 8.09
N VAL A 214 8.81 1.70 7.00
CA VAL A 214 8.32 2.98 6.49
C VAL A 214 7.19 3.48 7.41
N PRO A 215 7.18 4.76 7.82
CA PRO A 215 6.13 5.31 8.68
C PRO A 215 4.74 5.08 8.08
N GLN A 216 3.80 4.62 8.91
CA GLN A 216 2.46 4.21 8.49
C GLN A 216 1.43 5.14 9.10
N TYR A 217 0.41 5.48 8.33
CA TYR A 217 -0.68 6.36 8.71
C TYR A 217 -2.02 5.72 8.38
N CYS A 218 -3.01 5.96 9.23
CA CYS A 218 -4.38 5.53 8.97
C CYS A 218 -4.95 6.31 7.77
N PRO A 219 -5.48 5.63 6.73
CA PRO A 219 -6.06 6.31 5.57
C PRO A 219 -7.36 7.07 5.90
N ASP A 220 -8.02 6.76 7.01
CA ASP A 220 -9.29 7.37 7.40
C ASP A 220 -9.11 8.57 8.33
N CYS A 221 -8.36 8.40 9.44
CA CYS A 221 -8.19 9.44 10.46
C CYS A 221 -6.84 10.16 10.40
N GLY A 222 -5.90 9.71 9.56
CA GLY A 222 -4.58 10.33 9.41
C GLY A 222 -3.63 10.12 10.60
N ALA A 223 -4.02 9.37 11.64
CA ALA A 223 -3.16 9.11 12.78
C ALA A 223 -1.95 8.24 12.40
N SER A 224 -0.79 8.50 13.01
CA SER A 224 0.40 7.66 12.88
C SER A 224 0.18 6.30 13.56
N VAL A 225 0.63 5.23 12.92
CA VAL A 225 0.40 3.85 13.38
C VAL A 225 1.69 3.04 13.31
N GLU A 226 2.07 2.41 14.41
CA GLU A 226 3.29 1.59 14.49
C GLU A 226 3.02 0.07 14.41
N THR A 227 2.15 -0.35 13.49
CA THR A 227 1.81 -1.78 13.32
C THR A 227 2.88 -2.59 12.60
N ARG A 228 3.72 -1.94 11.77
CA ARG A 228 4.82 -2.58 11.02
C ARG A 228 4.40 -3.84 10.25
N GLU A 229 3.20 -3.82 9.67
CA GLU A 229 2.61 -4.96 8.95
C GLU A 229 2.50 -6.24 9.80
N GLY A 230 2.42 -6.13 11.13
CA GLY A 230 2.20 -7.28 12.01
C GLY A 230 0.80 -7.86 11.87
N LYS A 231 0.67 -9.19 12.05
CA LYS A 231 -0.64 -9.87 12.02
C LYS A 231 -1.46 -9.46 13.25
N PRO A 232 -2.63 -8.82 13.09
CA PRO A 232 -3.50 -8.53 14.20
C PRO A 232 -4.31 -9.78 14.58
N TRP A 233 -4.40 -10.03 15.88
CA TRP A 233 -5.33 -10.95 16.50
C TRP A 233 -6.17 -10.15 17.51
N VAL A 234 -7.48 -10.09 17.27
CA VAL A 234 -8.38 -9.15 17.96
C VAL A 234 -9.27 -9.90 18.94
N VAL A 235 -9.17 -9.53 20.22
CA VAL A 235 -10.00 -10.05 21.31
C VAL A 235 -10.88 -8.92 21.82
N SER A 236 -12.18 -9.08 21.70
CA SER A 236 -13.15 -8.09 22.19
C SER A 236 -13.67 -8.47 23.56
N MET A 237 -13.65 -7.52 24.48
CA MET A 237 -14.21 -7.69 25.83
C MET A 237 -15.72 -7.41 25.79
N ALA A 238 -16.49 -8.20 26.52
CA ALA A 238 -17.93 -8.01 26.71
C ALA A 238 -18.33 -8.29 28.17
N GLY A 239 -19.49 -7.79 28.59
CA GLY A 239 -20.01 -7.98 29.95
C GLY A 239 -20.57 -6.71 30.57
N ALA A 240 -21.31 -6.88 31.68
CA ALA A 240 -22.00 -5.81 32.38
C ALA A 240 -21.06 -4.67 32.86
N PRO A 241 -21.57 -3.46 33.13
CA PRO A 241 -20.78 -2.42 33.77
C PRO A 241 -20.14 -2.93 35.07
N SER A 242 -18.87 -2.59 35.29
CA SER A 242 -18.08 -3.03 36.45
C SER A 242 -17.83 -4.54 36.57
N SER A 243 -18.09 -5.33 35.53
CA SER A 243 -17.83 -6.79 35.49
C SER A 243 -16.35 -7.19 35.49
N GLY A 244 -15.42 -6.23 35.57
CA GLY A 244 -13.97 -6.50 35.58
C GLY A 244 -13.28 -6.59 34.21
N LYS A 245 -13.90 -6.13 33.10
CA LYS A 245 -13.28 -6.08 31.76
C LYS A 245 -11.93 -5.38 31.72
N THR A 246 -11.89 -4.11 32.13
CA THR A 246 -10.66 -3.30 32.16
C THR A 246 -9.60 -3.97 33.03
N GLY A 247 -9.98 -4.46 34.20
CA GLY A 247 -9.06 -5.17 35.08
C GLY A 247 -8.46 -6.44 34.45
N PHE A 248 -9.26 -7.21 33.70
CA PHE A 248 -8.75 -8.35 32.94
C PHE A 248 -7.75 -7.93 31.86
N VAL A 249 -8.02 -6.87 31.10
CA VAL A 249 -7.07 -6.35 30.11
C VAL A 249 -5.74 -5.97 30.78
N MET A 250 -5.82 -5.32 31.94
CA MET A 250 -4.66 -4.86 32.71
C MET A 250 -3.86 -6.03 33.27
N SER A 251 -4.51 -7.12 33.72
CA SER A 251 -3.81 -8.32 34.19
C SER A 251 -3.07 -9.03 33.05
N VAL A 252 -3.66 -9.10 31.85
CA VAL A 252 -2.98 -9.62 30.66
C VAL A 252 -1.77 -8.74 30.30
N CYS A 253 -1.90 -7.42 30.35
CA CYS A 253 -0.80 -6.48 30.09
C CYS A 253 0.34 -6.60 31.12
N GLY A 254 -0.02 -6.72 32.40
CA GLY A 254 0.90 -6.98 33.52
C GLY A 254 1.73 -8.23 33.27
N ARG A 255 1.05 -9.33 32.93
CA ARG A 255 1.73 -10.60 32.68
C ARG A 255 2.58 -10.55 31.42
N ALA A 256 2.10 -9.94 30.35
CA ALA A 256 2.86 -9.80 29.11
C ALA A 256 4.15 -8.99 29.33
N SER A 257 4.10 -7.95 30.16
CA SER A 257 5.27 -7.14 30.53
C SER A 257 6.28 -7.92 31.38
N SER A 258 5.81 -8.67 32.39
CA SER A 258 6.69 -9.49 33.25
C SER A 258 7.39 -10.62 32.49
N THR A 259 6.73 -11.22 31.50
CA THR A 259 7.25 -12.38 30.76
C THR A 259 8.36 -12.00 29.77
N SER A 260 8.50 -10.72 29.41
CA SER A 260 9.53 -10.28 28.45
C SER A 260 10.97 -10.42 28.98
N GLY A 261 11.15 -10.76 30.26
CA GLY A 261 12.46 -11.01 30.86
C GLY A 261 12.91 -12.48 30.88
N GLU A 262 11.99 -13.46 30.74
CA GLU A 262 12.25 -14.85 31.15
C GLU A 262 12.20 -15.89 30.00
N GLY A 263 11.84 -15.51 28.76
CA GLY A 263 11.62 -16.47 27.66
C GLY A 263 11.91 -15.96 26.25
N LYS A 264 11.80 -16.86 25.25
CA LYS A 264 12.19 -16.70 23.83
C LYS A 264 11.56 -15.53 23.04
N ALA A 265 10.62 -14.78 23.63
CA ALA A 265 10.08 -13.55 23.04
C ALA A 265 11.11 -12.42 23.20
N SER A 266 11.46 -11.74 22.11
CA SER A 266 12.59 -10.80 22.11
C SER A 266 12.24 -9.43 22.69
N SER A 267 10.97 -9.03 22.68
CA SER A 267 10.45 -7.95 23.53
C SER A 267 8.91 -7.93 23.49
N VAL A 268 8.27 -7.44 24.55
CA VAL A 268 6.83 -7.10 24.53
C VAL A 268 6.73 -5.59 24.65
N ARG A 269 5.96 -4.95 23.75
CA ARG A 269 5.66 -3.52 23.83
C ARG A 269 4.17 -3.30 23.91
N LEU A 270 3.76 -2.55 24.92
CA LEU A 270 2.38 -2.14 25.10
C LEU A 270 2.17 -0.79 24.41
N TYR A 271 1.13 -0.70 23.59
CA TYR A 271 0.67 0.53 22.96
C TYR A 271 -0.78 0.75 23.39
N PHE A 272 -1.07 1.92 23.93
CA PHE A 272 -2.42 2.35 24.27
C PHE A 272 -2.81 3.45 23.29
N SER A 273 -3.90 3.26 22.56
CA SER A 273 -4.38 4.30 21.63
C SER A 273 -4.94 5.48 22.43
N ARG A 274 -4.46 6.68 22.12
CA ARG A 274 -4.91 8.00 22.60
C ARG A 274 -4.74 8.39 24.07
N ASP A 275 -4.75 7.48 25.04
CA ASP A 275 -4.77 7.89 26.45
C ASP A 275 -3.50 7.50 27.20
N ASP A 276 -2.56 8.46 27.32
CA ASP A 276 -1.46 8.39 28.29
C ASP A 276 -1.99 8.19 29.72
N THR A 277 -3.25 8.57 29.97
CA THR A 277 -3.91 8.37 31.26
C THR A 277 -4.13 6.90 31.58
N LEU A 278 -4.52 6.05 30.62
CA LEU A 278 -4.66 4.60 30.82
C LEU A 278 -3.31 3.94 31.09
N LEU A 279 -2.25 4.37 30.42
CA LEU A 279 -0.89 3.90 30.68
C LEU A 279 -0.41 4.38 32.06
N SER A 280 -0.75 5.60 32.48
CA SER A 280 -0.43 6.12 33.80
C SER A 280 -1.23 5.44 34.90
N ASP A 281 -2.52 5.16 34.67
CA ASP A 281 -3.41 4.43 35.56
C ASP A 281 -2.94 2.98 35.68
N TYR A 282 -2.50 2.37 34.57
CA TYR A 282 -1.82 1.07 34.59
C TYR A 282 -0.56 1.08 35.45
N ARG A 283 0.33 2.05 35.24
CA ARG A 283 1.54 2.20 36.06
C ARG A 283 1.23 2.50 37.52
N ALA A 284 0.10 3.15 37.81
CA ALA A 284 -0.35 3.48 39.15
C ALA A 284 -1.24 2.40 39.80
N GLY A 285 -1.60 1.33 39.06
CA GLY A 285 -2.54 0.30 39.53
C GLY A 285 -3.98 0.77 39.71
N ILE A 286 -4.37 1.86 39.04
CA ILE A 286 -5.71 2.47 39.11
C ILE A 286 -6.57 1.87 37.99
N CYS A 287 -7.81 1.48 38.32
CA CYS A 287 -8.79 0.97 37.35
C CYS A 287 -9.98 1.94 37.31
N ARG A 288 -10.04 2.79 36.28
CA ARG A 288 -11.16 3.72 36.07
C ARG A 288 -12.25 3.08 35.20
N PRO A 289 -13.52 3.48 35.36
CA PRO A 289 -14.58 3.07 34.45
C PRO A 289 -14.31 3.56 33.02
N THR A 290 -14.47 2.68 32.04
CA THR A 290 -14.33 3.02 30.62
C THR A 290 -15.47 3.96 30.21
N PRO A 291 -15.16 5.21 29.76
CA PRO A 291 -16.19 6.16 29.37
C PRO A 291 -16.99 5.66 28.15
N GLU A 292 -18.26 6.06 28.05
CA GLU A 292 -19.21 5.49 27.08
C GLU A 292 -18.82 5.72 25.61
N SER A 293 -18.15 6.83 25.32
CA SER A 293 -17.66 7.20 23.98
C SER A 293 -16.31 6.59 23.61
N PHE A 294 -15.72 5.76 24.49
CA PHE A 294 -14.36 5.28 24.34
C PHE A 294 -14.28 3.74 24.28
N SER A 295 -13.71 3.24 23.20
CA SER A 295 -13.21 1.87 23.08
C SER A 295 -11.77 1.89 22.59
N SER A 296 -10.88 2.49 23.39
CA SER A 296 -9.45 2.48 23.06
C SER A 296 -8.93 1.04 23.13
N PRO A 297 -8.54 0.41 22.01
CA PRO A 297 -7.89 -0.89 22.06
C PRO A 297 -6.56 -0.76 22.81
N CYS A 298 -6.35 -1.64 23.79
CA CYS A 298 -5.01 -1.92 24.27
C CYS A 298 -4.33 -2.84 23.25
N ILE A 299 -3.24 -2.38 22.65
CA ILE A 299 -2.47 -3.14 21.68
C ILE A 299 -1.24 -3.69 22.38
N ILE A 300 -1.19 -5.00 22.53
CA ILE A 300 -0.01 -5.72 22.99
C ILE A 300 0.75 -6.18 21.74
N ARG A 301 1.89 -5.53 21.46
CA ARG A 301 2.81 -6.00 20.44
C ARG A 301 3.75 -7.05 21.04
N ILE A 302 3.72 -8.24 20.46
CA ILE A 302 4.64 -9.32 20.81
C ILE A 302 5.70 -9.38 19.71
N GLU A 303 6.91 -8.93 20.02
CA GLU A 303 8.05 -9.08 19.12
C GLU A 303 8.68 -10.45 19.32
N SER A 304 8.36 -11.36 18.40
CA SER A 304 9.05 -12.63 18.27
C SER A 304 10.35 -12.46 17.49
N LYS A 305 11.30 -13.39 17.68
CA LYS A 305 12.49 -13.53 16.82
C LYS A 305 12.12 -13.96 15.38
N ARG A 306 10.87 -14.39 15.15
CA ARG A 306 10.36 -14.75 13.82
C ARG A 306 10.15 -13.49 12.95
N PRO A 307 10.25 -13.61 11.62
CA PRO A 307 10.16 -12.47 10.70
C PRO A 307 8.81 -11.76 10.70
N THR A 308 7.73 -12.46 11.10
CA THR A 308 6.37 -11.89 11.19
C THR A 308 6.09 -11.43 12.61
N GLN A 309 5.91 -10.11 12.78
CA GLN A 309 5.46 -9.55 14.06
C GLN A 309 4.00 -9.91 14.31
N ARG A 310 3.64 -10.12 15.58
CA ARG A 310 2.27 -10.44 15.99
C ARG A 310 1.75 -9.37 16.93
N LEU A 311 0.50 -8.99 16.71
CA LEU A 311 -0.16 -7.93 17.45
C LEU A 311 -1.41 -8.52 18.08
N ILE A 312 -1.54 -8.43 19.40
CA ILE A 312 -2.77 -8.75 20.11
C ILE A 312 -3.49 -7.43 20.39
N TYR A 313 -4.73 -7.32 19.93
CA TYR A 313 -5.61 -6.20 20.22
C TYR A 313 -6.60 -6.65 21.28
N LEU A 314 -6.52 -6.07 22.46
CA LEU A 314 -7.50 -6.24 23.54
C LEU A 314 -8.42 -5.02 23.54
N CYS A 315 -9.64 -5.19 23.04
CA CYS A 315 -10.60 -4.11 22.92
C CYS A 315 -11.50 -4.07 24.15
N ASP A 316 -11.23 -3.15 25.07
CA ASP A 316 -12.10 -2.88 26.22
C ASP A 316 -13.26 -1.98 25.78
N VAL A 317 -14.47 -2.55 25.76
CA VAL A 317 -15.70 -1.83 25.39
C VAL A 317 -16.47 -1.52 26.66
N SER A 318 -17.00 -0.29 26.76
CA SER A 318 -17.80 0.12 27.92
C SER A 318 -19.00 -0.81 28.13
N GLY A 319 -19.20 -1.25 29.38
CA GLY A 319 -20.32 -2.14 29.72
C GLY A 319 -21.69 -1.49 29.56
N ASN A 320 -21.77 -0.15 29.57
CA ASN A 320 -23.01 0.59 29.37
C ASN A 320 -23.52 0.46 27.93
N PHE A 321 -22.65 0.11 26.98
CA PHE A 321 -23.01 -0.14 25.59
C PHE A 321 -24.07 -1.23 25.44
N PHE A 322 -24.12 -2.22 26.35
CA PHE A 322 -25.09 -3.32 26.26
C PHE A 322 -26.39 -3.08 27.03
N SER A 323 -26.54 -1.90 27.65
CA SER A 323 -27.76 -1.56 28.36
C SER A 323 -28.90 -1.20 27.40
N PRO A 324 -30.17 -1.47 27.73
CA PRO A 324 -31.33 -1.15 26.88
C PRO A 324 -31.44 0.35 26.54
N ASN A 325 -30.93 1.21 27.43
CA ASN A 325 -30.90 2.67 27.27
C ASN A 325 -29.57 3.17 26.66
N GLY A 326 -28.66 2.27 26.29
CA GLY A 326 -27.39 2.64 25.67
C GLY A 326 -27.64 3.30 24.33
N SER A 327 -27.06 4.48 24.12
CA SER A 327 -27.23 5.22 22.88
C SER A 327 -26.85 4.34 21.67
N GLU A 328 -27.66 4.37 20.61
CA GLU A 328 -27.38 3.71 19.32
C GLU A 328 -26.10 4.24 18.64
N MET A 329 -25.45 5.24 19.23
CA MET A 329 -24.70 6.25 18.48
C MET A 329 -23.26 5.87 18.13
N ASP A 330 -22.64 4.93 18.83
CA ASP A 330 -21.25 4.54 18.52
C ASP A 330 -21.16 3.06 18.18
N LEU A 331 -21.22 2.76 16.87
CA LEU A 331 -20.79 1.48 16.32
C LEU A 331 -19.40 1.15 16.86
N GLN A 332 -19.27 0.00 17.51
CA GLN A 332 -17.99 -0.53 17.95
C GLN A 332 -17.44 -1.44 16.83
N PRO A 333 -16.63 -0.92 15.89
CA PRO A 333 -16.23 -1.64 14.68
C PRO A 333 -15.46 -2.94 14.99
N GLN A 334 -14.88 -3.04 16.19
CA GLN A 334 -14.08 -4.17 16.63
C GLN A 334 -14.87 -5.49 16.62
N TYR A 335 -16.18 -5.47 16.86
CA TYR A 335 -17.02 -6.69 16.82
C TYR A 335 -17.34 -7.19 15.42
N ALA A 336 -17.10 -6.39 14.37
CA ALA A 336 -17.29 -6.83 12.99
C ALA A 336 -16.12 -7.70 12.48
N TYR A 337 -15.01 -7.70 13.22
CA TYR A 337 -13.77 -8.31 12.76
C TYR A 337 -12.99 -9.03 13.87
N ASN A 338 -13.55 -9.20 15.06
CA ASN A 338 -12.87 -9.88 16.17
C ASN A 338 -12.58 -11.36 15.86
N ASP A 339 -11.45 -11.84 16.37
CA ASP A 339 -11.03 -13.24 16.26
C ASP A 339 -11.44 -14.07 17.49
N ALA A 340 -11.71 -13.40 18.63
CA ALA A 340 -12.15 -14.02 19.87
C ALA A 340 -12.96 -13.05 20.75
N ILE A 341 -13.71 -13.58 21.71
CA ILE A 341 -14.50 -12.80 22.68
C ILE A 341 -14.19 -13.27 24.10
N VAL A 342 -14.04 -12.32 25.02
CA VAL A 342 -14.03 -12.58 26.48
C VAL A 342 -15.27 -11.93 27.09
N PHE A 343 -16.18 -12.74 27.63
CA PHE A 343 -17.35 -12.27 28.35
C PHE A 343 -17.11 -12.36 29.86
N THR A 344 -17.13 -11.22 30.54
CA THR A 344 -16.80 -11.13 31.97
C THR A 344 -18.06 -11.10 32.83
N VAL A 345 -18.03 -11.84 33.93
CA VAL A 345 -19.09 -11.92 34.94
C VAL A 345 -18.49 -11.56 36.29
N ASP A 346 -19.15 -10.68 37.05
CA ASP A 346 -18.80 -10.39 38.43
C ASP A 346 -19.84 -11.03 39.37
N PRO A 347 -19.51 -12.16 40.03
CA PRO A 347 -20.41 -12.85 40.94
C PRO A 347 -20.61 -12.09 42.26
N THR A 348 -19.82 -11.05 42.54
CA THR A 348 -19.95 -10.23 43.77
C THR A 348 -20.98 -9.10 43.65
N CYS A 349 -21.48 -8.83 42.44
CA CYS A 349 -22.41 -7.73 42.25
C CYS A 349 -23.84 -8.10 42.70
N PRO A 350 -24.70 -7.12 43.04
CA PRO A 350 -26.09 -7.41 43.38
C PRO A 350 -26.84 -8.04 42.20
N SER A 351 -27.61 -9.10 42.47
CA SER A 351 -28.36 -9.87 41.44
C SER A 351 -27.48 -10.27 40.24
N PRO A 352 -26.36 -10.96 40.48
CA PRO A 352 -25.32 -11.12 39.48
C PRO A 352 -25.77 -12.00 38.30
N GLU A 353 -26.70 -12.93 38.52
CA GLU A 353 -27.25 -13.80 37.48
C GLU A 353 -28.08 -13.01 36.46
N SER A 354 -29.01 -12.17 36.95
CA SER A 354 -29.84 -11.31 36.10
C SER A 354 -28.97 -10.33 35.33
N ARG A 355 -28.05 -9.67 36.03
CA ARG A 355 -27.21 -8.62 35.44
C ARG A 355 -26.27 -9.17 34.37
N ALA A 356 -25.71 -10.36 34.58
CA ALA A 356 -24.90 -11.04 33.58
C ALA A 356 -25.74 -11.51 32.39
N TYR A 357 -26.94 -12.04 32.64
CA TYR A 357 -27.85 -12.47 31.58
C TYR A 357 -28.32 -11.32 30.70
N ASP A 358 -28.76 -10.21 31.30
CA ASP A 358 -29.23 -9.02 30.57
C ASP A 358 -28.11 -8.42 29.71
N ALA A 359 -26.89 -8.32 30.25
CA ALA A 359 -25.73 -7.88 29.49
C ALA A 359 -25.37 -8.84 28.35
N TYR A 360 -25.53 -10.15 28.55
CA TYR A 360 -25.30 -11.15 27.52
C TYR A 360 -26.30 -11.04 26.38
N ILE A 361 -27.60 -10.89 26.68
CA ILE A 361 -28.64 -10.75 25.66
C ILE A 361 -28.42 -9.47 24.85
N GLY A 362 -28.17 -8.34 25.52
CA GLY A 362 -27.87 -7.07 24.83
C GLY A 362 -26.60 -7.17 23.97
N PHE A 363 -25.58 -7.89 24.43
CA PHE A 363 -24.40 -8.21 23.62
C PHE A 363 -24.74 -9.08 22.40
N LEU A 364 -25.48 -10.16 22.59
CA LEU A 364 -25.82 -11.12 21.55
C LEU A 364 -26.63 -10.48 20.43
N GLU A 365 -27.64 -9.69 20.77
CA GLU A 365 -28.50 -8.98 19.81
C GLU A 365 -27.66 -8.03 18.95
N LYS A 366 -26.85 -7.16 19.58
CA LYS A 366 -25.98 -6.23 18.88
C LYS A 366 -24.93 -6.96 18.05
N TYR A 367 -24.32 -8.02 18.57
CA TYR A 367 -23.29 -8.79 17.87
C TYR A 367 -23.84 -9.46 16.60
N ARG A 368 -25.03 -10.08 16.70
CA ARG A 368 -25.72 -10.69 15.56
C ARG A 368 -26.13 -9.63 14.53
N GLN A 369 -26.62 -8.47 14.99
CA GLN A 369 -26.95 -7.34 14.12
C GLN A 369 -25.73 -6.84 13.34
N PHE A 370 -24.60 -6.62 14.02
CA PHE A 370 -23.35 -6.17 13.39
C PHE A 370 -22.83 -7.16 12.34
N ASN A 371 -22.86 -8.45 12.67
CA ASN A 371 -22.30 -9.49 11.81
C ASN A 371 -23.33 -10.07 10.82
N LYS A 372 -24.55 -9.52 10.78
CA LYS A 372 -25.67 -10.00 9.94
C LYS A 372 -25.87 -11.51 10.07
N LEU A 373 -25.86 -12.00 11.31
CA LEU A 373 -26.00 -13.42 11.61
C LEU A 373 -27.46 -13.78 11.89
N ASP A 374 -27.94 -14.85 11.23
CA ASP A 374 -29.26 -15.40 11.49
C ASP A 374 -29.39 -15.92 12.93
N ALA A 375 -30.56 -15.75 13.54
CA ALA A 375 -30.85 -16.19 14.91
C ALA A 375 -30.61 -17.69 15.15
N SER A 376 -30.78 -18.51 14.11
CA SER A 376 -30.60 -19.97 14.17
C SER A 376 -29.14 -20.42 14.07
N LYS A 377 -28.25 -19.56 13.57
CA LYS A 377 -26.85 -19.91 13.35
C LYS A 377 -26.03 -19.70 14.62
N ARG A 378 -25.18 -20.67 14.95
CA ARG A 378 -24.19 -20.55 16.03
C ARG A 378 -23.06 -19.62 15.61
N ILE A 379 -22.55 -18.84 16.56
CA ILE A 379 -21.42 -17.95 16.38
C ILE A 379 -20.14 -18.79 16.40
N ALA A 380 -19.37 -18.70 15.32
CA ALA A 380 -18.13 -19.47 15.14
C ALA A 380 -16.93 -18.93 15.93
N VAL A 381 -16.99 -17.65 16.31
CA VAL A 381 -15.92 -16.98 17.07
C VAL A 381 -15.86 -17.59 18.48
N PRO A 382 -14.70 -18.03 18.97
CA PRO A 382 -14.58 -18.63 20.29
C PRO A 382 -14.86 -17.62 21.40
N LEU A 383 -15.57 -18.10 22.43
CA LEU A 383 -15.95 -17.33 23.59
C LEU A 383 -15.27 -17.89 24.85
N ALA A 384 -14.71 -17.02 25.66
CA ALA A 384 -14.31 -17.33 27.03
C ALA A 384 -15.20 -16.58 28.02
N VAL A 385 -15.89 -17.30 28.89
CA VAL A 385 -16.67 -16.74 30.00
C VAL A 385 -15.76 -16.67 31.21
N VAL A 386 -15.51 -15.47 31.71
CA VAL A 386 -14.55 -15.23 32.79
C VAL A 386 -15.29 -14.72 34.02
N LEU A 387 -15.37 -15.55 35.05
CA LEU A 387 -15.80 -15.14 36.38
C LEU A 387 -14.67 -14.36 37.04
N THR A 388 -14.83 -13.04 37.06
CA THR A 388 -13.94 -12.13 37.77
C THR A 388 -14.21 -12.20 39.26
N ARG A 389 -13.19 -11.99 40.11
CA ARG A 389 -13.34 -11.98 41.59
C ARG A 389 -13.93 -13.28 42.18
N ALA A 390 -13.79 -14.40 41.46
CA ALA A 390 -14.27 -15.70 41.92
C ALA A 390 -13.63 -16.12 43.26
N ASP A 391 -12.41 -15.67 43.53
CA ASP A 391 -11.67 -15.88 44.79
C ASP A 391 -12.37 -15.28 46.01
N LYS A 392 -13.16 -14.21 45.83
CA LYS A 392 -13.84 -13.50 46.91
C LYS A 392 -15.23 -14.05 47.21
N THR A 393 -15.71 -14.98 46.41
CA THR A 393 -17.12 -15.38 46.42
C THR A 393 -17.22 -16.88 46.61
N SER A 394 -17.69 -17.31 47.79
CA SER A 394 -18.26 -18.65 47.92
C SER A 394 -19.55 -18.66 47.09
N PRO A 395 -19.74 -19.61 46.16
CA PRO A 395 -19.10 -20.94 46.12
C PRO A 395 -18.15 -21.16 44.94
N PHE A 396 -17.71 -20.10 44.24
CA PHE A 396 -16.81 -20.21 43.09
C PHE A 396 -15.33 -20.31 43.46
N ASN A 397 -14.98 -19.93 44.69
CA ASN A 397 -13.60 -19.99 45.17
C ASN A 397 -13.06 -21.44 45.16
N GLY A 398 -11.98 -21.68 44.42
CA GLY A 398 -11.31 -22.98 44.32
C GLY A 398 -11.96 -23.99 43.38
N VAL A 399 -13.01 -23.62 42.65
CA VAL A 399 -13.65 -24.48 41.64
C VAL A 399 -12.74 -24.59 40.42
N ALA A 400 -12.53 -25.81 39.92
CA ALA A 400 -11.77 -26.04 38.70
C ALA A 400 -12.52 -25.48 37.47
N ASP A 401 -11.80 -24.90 36.52
CA ASP A 401 -12.38 -24.28 35.32
C ASP A 401 -13.29 -25.24 34.53
N ALA A 402 -12.99 -26.54 34.51
CA ALA A 402 -13.79 -27.56 33.83
C ALA A 402 -15.19 -27.75 34.44
N ASP A 403 -15.34 -27.56 35.74
CA ASP A 403 -16.60 -27.76 36.47
C ASP A 403 -17.37 -26.44 36.65
N LEU A 404 -16.77 -25.32 36.26
CA LEU A 404 -17.27 -23.99 36.54
C LEU A 404 -18.63 -23.70 35.88
N ALA A 405 -18.87 -24.24 34.68
CA ALA A 405 -20.16 -24.11 34.00
C ALA A 405 -21.30 -24.79 34.79
N GLY A 406 -21.04 -25.99 35.29
CA GLY A 406 -21.98 -26.73 36.13
C GLY A 406 -22.25 -25.98 37.43
N LYS A 407 -21.19 -25.50 38.08
CA LYS A 407 -21.31 -24.69 39.30
C LYS A 407 -22.10 -23.40 39.05
N MET A 408 -21.83 -22.69 37.96
CA MET A 408 -22.60 -21.51 37.56
C MET A 408 -24.09 -21.85 37.39
N ALA A 409 -24.42 -22.98 36.78
CA ALA A 409 -25.81 -23.39 36.61
C ALA A 409 -26.51 -23.68 37.96
N GLU A 410 -25.82 -24.31 38.90
CA GLU A 410 -26.32 -24.56 40.27
C GLU A 410 -26.59 -23.26 41.04
N GLU A 411 -25.72 -22.26 40.88
CA GLU A 411 -25.83 -20.95 41.53
C GLU A 411 -26.74 -19.96 40.79
N GLY A 412 -27.64 -20.44 39.93
CA GLY A 412 -28.68 -19.61 39.32
C GLY A 412 -28.33 -19.00 37.95
N TYR A 413 -27.11 -19.20 37.42
CA TYR A 413 -26.73 -18.73 36.08
C TYR A 413 -27.17 -19.69 34.96
N MET A 414 -28.03 -20.66 35.25
CA MET A 414 -28.44 -21.70 34.29
C MET A 414 -28.96 -21.12 32.96
N LYS A 415 -29.72 -20.01 33.00
CA LYS A 415 -30.21 -19.33 31.78
C LYS A 415 -29.07 -18.79 30.93
N LEU A 416 -28.05 -18.19 31.56
CA LEU A 416 -26.88 -17.66 30.88
C LEU A 416 -26.06 -18.78 30.24
N VAL A 417 -25.70 -19.79 31.04
CA VAL A 417 -24.90 -20.95 30.58
C VAL A 417 -25.59 -21.64 29.40
N ASN A 418 -26.87 -21.96 29.53
CA ASN A 418 -27.62 -22.62 28.45
C ASN A 418 -27.72 -21.76 27.17
N SER A 419 -27.82 -20.44 27.32
CA SER A 419 -27.88 -19.53 26.16
C SER A 419 -26.52 -19.47 25.46
N ILE A 420 -25.43 -19.36 26.21
CA ILE A 420 -24.07 -19.36 25.68
C ILE A 420 -23.76 -20.66 24.93
N GLU A 421 -24.02 -21.81 25.56
CA GLU A 421 -23.80 -23.12 24.94
C GLU A 421 -24.63 -23.28 23.67
N LYS A 422 -25.85 -22.73 23.64
CA LYS A 422 -26.70 -22.75 22.45
C LYS A 422 -26.15 -21.85 21.35
N ASP A 423 -25.74 -20.63 21.68
CA ASP A 423 -25.42 -19.59 20.71
C ASP A 423 -24.00 -19.69 20.12
N PHE A 424 -23.02 -20.23 20.85
CA PHE A 424 -21.61 -20.28 20.44
C PHE A 424 -21.17 -21.70 20.10
N SER A 425 -20.37 -21.87 19.05
CA SER A 425 -19.83 -23.19 18.70
C SER A 425 -18.70 -23.67 19.62
N SER A 426 -18.03 -22.74 20.28
CA SER A 426 -16.94 -23.01 21.23
C SER A 426 -17.02 -21.99 22.36
N ALA A 427 -17.37 -22.46 23.56
CA ALA A 427 -17.33 -21.70 24.79
C ALA A 427 -16.47 -22.44 25.82
N ALA A 428 -15.81 -21.70 26.70
CA ALA A 428 -15.17 -22.24 27.90
C ALA A 428 -15.28 -21.25 29.05
N TYR A 429 -15.23 -21.76 30.27
CA TYR A 429 -15.47 -21.00 31.50
C TYR A 429 -14.18 -20.98 32.31
N PHE A 430 -13.84 -19.82 32.86
CA PHE A 430 -12.61 -19.60 33.59
C PHE A 430 -12.87 -18.79 34.84
N SER A 431 -12.17 -19.13 35.91
CA SER A 431 -12.08 -18.34 37.12
C SER A 431 -10.84 -17.45 37.05
N CYS A 432 -11.02 -16.12 37.03
CA CYS A 432 -9.90 -15.19 36.97
C CYS A 432 -9.93 -14.23 38.15
N ASP A 433 -8.87 -14.30 38.96
CA ASP A 433 -8.56 -13.27 39.94
C ASP A 433 -7.78 -12.16 39.24
N VAL A 434 -8.46 -11.03 39.03
CA VAL A 434 -7.89 -9.84 38.40
C VAL A 434 -6.80 -9.19 39.28
N SER A 435 -6.83 -9.45 40.59
CA SER A 435 -5.94 -8.83 41.57
C SER A 435 -4.65 -9.61 41.83
N LYS A 436 -4.60 -10.89 41.45
CA LYS A 436 -3.40 -11.72 41.55
C LYS A 436 -2.72 -11.84 40.19
N GLU A 437 -1.41 -11.71 40.15
CA GLU A 437 -0.57 -11.98 38.96
C GLU A 437 -0.59 -13.45 38.48
N ASN A 438 -1.51 -14.26 39.01
CA ASN A 438 -1.61 -15.68 38.72
C ASN A 438 -2.02 -15.90 37.26
N GLY A 439 -1.41 -16.89 36.61
CA GLY A 439 -1.51 -17.18 35.16
C GLY A 439 -2.89 -17.54 34.59
N SER A 440 -3.98 -17.27 35.29
CA SER A 440 -5.35 -17.51 34.83
C SER A 440 -5.72 -16.67 33.59
N ALA A 441 -5.39 -15.37 33.59
CA ALA A 441 -5.66 -14.52 32.41
C ALA A 441 -4.90 -14.99 31.16
N SER A 442 -3.66 -15.47 31.32
CA SER A 442 -2.89 -16.05 30.22
C SER A 442 -3.48 -17.38 29.72
N ALA A 443 -4.05 -18.20 30.61
CA ALA A 443 -4.73 -19.43 30.22
C ALA A 443 -5.96 -19.13 29.34
N VAL A 444 -6.74 -18.10 29.69
CA VAL A 444 -7.87 -17.62 28.87
C VAL A 444 -7.39 -17.22 27.48
N ILE A 445 -6.37 -16.38 27.39
CA ILE A 445 -5.85 -15.91 26.10
C ILE A 445 -5.26 -17.06 25.28
N ARG A 446 -4.57 -18.01 25.91
CA ARG A 446 -4.05 -19.22 25.25
C ARG A 446 -5.17 -20.06 24.66
N TYR A 447 -6.22 -20.35 25.43
CA TYR A 447 -7.40 -21.07 24.94
C TYR A 447 -8.02 -20.40 23.71
N LEU A 448 -8.23 -19.08 23.78
CA LEU A 448 -8.81 -18.31 22.68
C LEU A 448 -7.91 -18.32 21.44
N CYS A 449 -6.59 -18.23 21.62
CA CYS A 449 -5.63 -18.30 20.54
C CYS A 449 -5.74 -19.65 19.81
N GLU A 450 -5.69 -20.76 20.55
CA GLU A 450 -5.77 -22.12 19.99
C GLU A 450 -7.09 -22.36 19.25
N ARG A 451 -8.20 -21.88 19.80
CA ARG A 451 -9.54 -22.08 19.23
C ARG A 451 -9.85 -21.18 18.04
N SER A 452 -9.24 -20.00 17.95
CA SER A 452 -9.36 -19.12 16.79
C SER A 452 -8.50 -19.56 15.60
N GLY A 453 -7.75 -20.66 15.74
CA GLY A 453 -6.81 -21.14 14.72
C GLY A 453 -5.53 -20.31 14.65
N ALA A 454 -5.28 -19.45 15.65
CA ALA A 454 -4.03 -18.75 15.82
C ALA A 454 -3.03 -19.70 16.51
N ASP A 455 -1.82 -19.85 15.95
CA ASP A 455 -0.80 -20.75 16.51
C ASP A 455 -0.33 -20.20 17.87
N SER A 456 -0.72 -20.87 18.96
CA SER A 456 -0.42 -20.42 20.33
C SER A 456 1.08 -20.34 20.62
N LYS A 457 1.91 -21.11 19.91
CA LYS A 457 3.39 -21.05 19.97
C LYS A 457 3.98 -19.80 19.30
N GLU A 458 3.15 -19.00 18.63
CA GLU A 458 3.57 -17.72 18.05
C GLU A 458 3.33 -16.54 19.00
N TYR A 459 2.45 -16.69 20.00
CA TYR A 459 2.06 -15.62 20.92
C TYR A 459 2.58 -15.82 22.35
N PHE A 460 2.81 -17.08 22.77
CA PHE A 460 3.30 -17.48 24.09
C PHE A 460 4.42 -18.51 23.95
#